data_AF-A0A4Y5Z485-F1
#
_entry.id   AF-A0A4Y5Z485-F1
#
_cell.length_a   1.000
_cell.length_b   1.000
_cell.length_c   1.000
_cell.angle_alpha   90.00
_cell.angle_beta   90.00
_cell.angle_gamma   90.00
#
_symmetry.space_group_name_H-M   'P 1'
#
loop_
_entity.id
_entity.type
_entity.pdbx_description
1 polymer ?
#
loop_
_entity_poly.entity_id
_entity_poly.type
_entity_poly.pdbx_seq_one_letter_code
_entity_poly.pdbx_strand_id
1 'polypeptide(L)'
;MLLRQWIAVAIMMAWVLPAISNAAGREPITIRTETYPRPPYSGATYYVYERGGAVICTKLAVCNKYDECQTSYHAGVFKDPEDVETGKPYGGSPAVTIPDGKLRKHQCLAKFVPDVL
;
A
#
# COMPACT_ATOMS: atom_id res chain seq x y z
N MET A 1 33.06 16.96 -65.08
CA MET A 1 33.23 18.10 -64.15
C MET A 1 31.89 18.35 -63.44
N LEU A 2 31.72 17.73 -62.26
CA LEU A 2 31.45 18.38 -60.96
C LEU A 2 30.13 19.19 -60.94
N LEU A 3 28.97 18.54 -60.78
CA LEU A 3 28.34 18.10 -59.52
C LEU A 3 27.97 19.26 -58.56
N ARG A 4 26.80 19.85 -58.85
CA ARG A 4 25.72 20.34 -57.95
C ARG A 4 26.12 20.93 -56.58
N GLN A 5 25.86 22.23 -56.46
CA GLN A 5 25.86 23.04 -55.23
C GLN A 5 24.96 22.49 -54.13
N TRP A 6 25.46 22.59 -52.91
CA TRP A 6 24.85 22.15 -51.65
C TRP A 6 24.06 23.31 -51.04
N ILE A 7 22.77 23.08 -50.75
CA ILE A 7 21.94 24.01 -49.96
C ILE A 7 22.05 23.55 -48.51
N ALA A 8 22.76 24.32 -47.69
CA ALA A 8 22.79 24.15 -46.24
C ALA A 8 21.52 24.78 -45.64
N VAL A 9 20.53 23.95 -45.31
CA VAL A 9 19.39 24.38 -44.49
C VAL A 9 19.73 24.08 -43.02
N ALA A 10 20.09 25.14 -42.28
CA ALA A 10 20.25 25.08 -40.84
C ALA A 10 18.87 25.07 -40.17
N ILE A 11 18.41 23.89 -39.77
CA ILE A 11 17.19 23.72 -38.97
C ILE A 11 17.57 23.91 -37.49
N MET A 12 17.26 25.07 -36.92
CA MET A 12 17.26 25.26 -35.47
C MET A 12 16.15 24.41 -34.86
N MET A 13 16.50 23.22 -34.35
CA MET A 13 15.63 22.46 -33.44
C MET A 13 15.62 23.16 -32.08
N ALA A 14 14.57 23.95 -31.81
CA ALA A 14 14.25 24.39 -30.47
C ALA A 14 13.83 23.17 -29.65
N TRP A 15 14.69 22.75 -28.72
CA TRP A 15 14.39 21.73 -27.73
C TRP A 15 13.33 22.29 -26.76
N VAL A 16 12.08 21.93 -26.99
CA VAL A 16 11.01 22.10 -25.99
C VAL A 16 11.27 21.04 -24.92
N LEU A 17 11.93 21.43 -23.83
CA LEU A 17 12.07 20.61 -22.63
C LEU A 17 10.66 20.42 -22.03
N PRO A 18 10.11 19.19 -21.98
CA PRO A 18 8.88 18.96 -21.23
C PRO A 18 9.19 19.20 -19.75
N ALA A 19 8.45 20.12 -19.14
CA ALA A 19 8.47 20.31 -17.70
C ALA A 19 7.97 19.02 -17.04
N ILE A 20 8.90 18.25 -16.48
CA ILE A 20 8.59 17.08 -15.66
C ILE A 20 7.95 17.63 -14.38
N SER A 21 6.62 17.71 -14.37
CA SER A 21 5.87 18.03 -13.16
C SER A 21 5.95 16.83 -12.22
N ASN A 22 7.01 16.76 -11.41
CA ASN A 22 6.98 15.98 -10.19
C ASN A 22 6.03 16.68 -9.20
N ALA A 23 4.73 16.50 -9.42
CA ALA A 23 3.80 16.53 -8.31
C ALA A 23 4.17 15.32 -7.44
N ALA A 24 5.09 15.53 -6.50
CA ALA A 24 5.39 14.59 -5.44
C ALA A 24 4.18 14.52 -4.48
N GLY A 25 3.05 14.08 -5.01
CA GLY A 25 1.92 13.67 -4.20
C GLY A 25 2.33 12.41 -3.47
N ARG A 26 2.17 12.39 -2.14
CA ARG A 26 2.32 11.14 -1.38
C ARG A 26 1.39 10.11 -1.98
N GLU A 27 1.92 8.92 -2.21
CA GLU A 27 1.11 7.79 -2.65
C GLU A 27 0.00 7.51 -1.63
N PRO A 28 -1.22 7.22 -2.09
CA PRO A 28 -2.35 6.96 -1.22
C PRO A 28 -2.08 5.72 -0.35
N ILE A 29 -2.52 5.76 0.90
CA ILE A 29 -2.53 4.58 1.76
C ILE A 29 -3.85 3.87 1.57
N THR A 30 -3.78 2.57 1.28
CA THR A 30 -4.93 1.69 1.23
C THR A 30 -4.96 0.75 2.41
N ILE A 31 -6.14 0.23 2.71
CA ILE A 31 -6.36 -0.83 3.69
C ILE A 31 -7.24 -1.91 3.08
N ARG A 32 -6.84 -3.17 3.26
CA ARG A 32 -7.66 -4.35 2.95
C ARG A 32 -7.71 -5.27 4.16
N THR A 33 -8.63 -6.22 4.13
CA THR A 33 -8.71 -7.23 5.18
C THR A 33 -8.55 -8.63 4.64
N GLU A 34 -7.98 -9.51 5.46
CA GLU A 34 -7.93 -10.95 5.23
C GLU A 34 -8.36 -11.67 6.51
N THR A 35 -9.22 -12.68 6.38
CA THR A 35 -9.77 -13.39 7.53
C THR A 35 -9.42 -14.87 7.49
N TYR A 36 -8.92 -15.37 8.62
CA TYR A 36 -8.46 -16.73 8.83
C TYR A 36 -9.25 -17.41 9.95
N PRO A 37 -9.58 -18.72 9.80
CA PRO A 37 -10.24 -19.46 10.86
C PRO A 37 -9.21 -19.86 11.93
N ARG A 38 -9.54 -19.69 13.20
CA ARG A 38 -8.73 -20.13 14.35
C ARG A 38 -9.59 -21.04 15.24
N PRO A 39 -9.56 -22.37 15.07
CA PRO A 39 -10.36 -23.28 15.88
C PRO A 39 -10.08 -23.14 17.39
N PRO A 40 -11.04 -23.46 18.28
CA PRO A 40 -12.37 -24.00 17.97
C PRO A 40 -13.43 -22.93 17.68
N TYR A 41 -13.28 -21.69 18.13
CA TYR A 41 -14.27 -20.63 17.92
C TYR A 41 -13.67 -19.22 17.86
N SER A 42 -12.53 -19.08 17.19
CA SER A 42 -11.89 -17.79 16.95
C SER A 42 -11.67 -17.52 15.47
N GLY A 43 -11.47 -16.26 15.14
CA GLY A 43 -11.06 -15.83 13.81
C GLY A 43 -9.95 -14.80 13.94
N ALA A 44 -8.99 -14.85 13.02
CA ALA A 44 -7.95 -13.85 12.87
C ALA A 44 -8.29 -12.94 11.69
N THR A 45 -8.42 -11.64 11.93
CA THR A 45 -8.58 -10.62 10.90
C THR A 45 -7.32 -9.78 10.81
N TYR A 46 -6.69 -9.84 9.65
CA TYR A 46 -5.58 -8.98 9.27
C TYR A 46 -6.13 -7.72 8.62
N TYR A 47 -5.66 -6.56 9.06
CA TYR A 47 -5.83 -5.30 8.39
C TYR A 47 -4.48 -4.91 7.80
N VAL A 48 -4.35 -5.05 6.49
CA VAL A 48 -3.11 -4.86 5.77
C VAL A 48 -3.11 -3.45 5.17
N TYR A 49 -2.12 -2.64 5.58
CA TYR A 49 -1.97 -1.27 5.12
C TYR A 49 -0.91 -1.22 4.03
N GLU A 50 -1.24 -0.67 2.88
CA GLU A 50 -0.37 -0.63 1.72
C GLU A 50 -0.16 0.81 1.23
N ARG A 51 1.04 1.11 0.75
CA ARG A 51 1.41 2.35 0.05
C ARG A 51 2.44 2.01 -1.01
N GLY A 52 2.24 2.47 -2.25
CA GLY A 52 3.17 2.16 -3.34
C GLY A 52 3.31 0.67 -3.66
N GLY A 53 2.28 -0.13 -3.37
CA GLY A 53 2.33 -1.59 -3.52
C GLY A 53 3.11 -2.33 -2.42
N ALA A 54 3.67 -1.64 -1.43
CA ALA A 54 4.33 -2.24 -0.28
C ALA A 54 3.42 -2.24 0.96
N VAL A 55 3.43 -3.33 1.72
CA VAL A 55 2.78 -3.35 3.04
C VAL A 55 3.63 -2.55 4.01
N ILE A 56 3.08 -1.45 4.54
CA ILE A 56 3.78 -0.54 5.44
C ILE A 56 3.57 -0.89 6.91
N CYS A 57 2.40 -1.47 7.24
CA CYS A 57 2.14 -2.02 8.56
C CYS A 57 0.95 -3.00 8.50
N THR A 58 0.86 -3.86 9.51
CA THR A 58 -0.22 -4.84 9.64
C THR A 58 -0.81 -4.79 11.04
N LYS A 59 -2.13 -4.75 11.15
CA LYS A 59 -2.84 -4.99 12.42
C LYS A 59 -3.45 -6.39 12.36
N LEU A 60 -3.24 -7.18 13.40
CA LEU A 60 -3.93 -8.45 13.61
C LEU A 60 -4.96 -8.26 14.73
N ALA A 61 -6.19 -8.72 14.49
CA ALA A 61 -7.23 -8.86 15.51
C ALA A 61 -7.66 -10.33 15.58
N VAL A 62 -7.45 -10.99 16.71
CA VAL A 62 -7.93 -12.35 16.96
C VAL A 62 -9.11 -12.27 17.90
N CYS A 63 -10.30 -12.59 17.39
CA CYS A 63 -11.56 -12.50 18.14
C CYS A 63 -12.07 -13.90 18.48
N ASN A 64 -12.57 -14.10 19.70
CA ASN A 64 -13.26 -15.33 20.09
C ASN A 64 -14.78 -15.24 19.76
N LYS A 65 -15.53 -16.30 20.08
CA LYS A 65 -17.00 -16.38 19.86
C LYS A 65 -17.85 -15.38 20.64
N TYR A 66 -17.25 -14.64 21.57
CA TYR A 66 -17.90 -13.62 22.38
C TYR A 66 -17.53 -12.20 21.90
N ASP A 67 -16.94 -12.09 20.71
CA ASP A 67 -16.43 -10.84 20.12
C ASP A 67 -15.33 -10.15 20.95
N GLU A 68 -14.67 -10.90 21.84
CA GLU A 68 -13.52 -10.41 22.58
C GLU A 68 -12.27 -10.54 21.71
N CYS A 69 -11.72 -9.40 21.29
CA CYS A 69 -10.61 -9.35 20.36
C CYS A 69 -9.30 -8.94 21.03
N GLN A 70 -8.27 -9.77 20.86
CA GLN A 70 -6.88 -9.38 21.12
C GLN A 70 -6.30 -8.74 19.87
N THR A 71 -5.69 -7.56 20.02
CA THR A 71 -5.11 -6.83 18.88
C THR A 71 -3.61 -6.66 19.03
N SER A 72 -2.88 -6.86 17.93
CA SER A 72 -1.45 -6.60 17.83
C SER A 72 -1.16 -5.80 16.56
N TYR A 73 -0.03 -5.09 16.58
CA TYR A 73 0.38 -4.18 15.52
C TYR A 73 1.83 -4.49 15.16
N HIS A 74 2.10 -4.62 13.87
CA HIS A 74 3.40 -5.01 13.34
C HIS A 74 3.82 -4.06 12.22
N ALA A 75 5.12 -3.76 12.16
CA ALA A 75 5.69 -3.01 11.05
C ALA A 75 5.78 -3.94 9.82
N GLY A 76 5.44 -3.41 8.64
CA GLY A 76 5.49 -4.15 7.38
C GLY A 76 4.55 -5.35 7.30
N VAL A 77 4.96 -6.34 6.49
CA VAL A 77 4.25 -7.61 6.29
C VAL A 77 4.33 -8.45 7.56
N PHE A 78 3.19 -8.88 8.08
CA PHE A 78 3.12 -9.81 9.19
C PHE A 78 2.06 -10.87 8.97
N LYS A 79 2.39 -12.12 9.32
CA LYS A 79 1.47 -13.24 9.41
C LYS A 79 1.84 -14.06 10.64
N ASP A 80 0.83 -14.43 11.42
CA ASP A 80 0.98 -15.36 12.53
C ASP A 80 1.29 -16.77 11.98
N PRO A 81 2.23 -17.52 12.57
CA PRO A 81 2.56 -18.88 12.14
C PRO A 81 1.34 -19.81 11.99
N GLU A 82 0.35 -19.73 12.88
CA GLU A 82 -0.86 -20.56 12.81
C GLU A 82 -1.69 -20.28 11.54
N ASP A 83 -1.72 -19.02 11.12
CA ASP A 83 -2.44 -18.60 9.91
C ASP A 83 -1.64 -18.91 8.63
N VAL A 84 -0.31 -18.98 8.73
CA VAL A 84 0.55 -19.47 7.64
C VAL A 84 0.29 -20.96 7.38
N GLU A 85 0.22 -21.77 8.45
CA GLU A 85 -0.08 -23.21 8.35
C GLU A 85 -1.48 -23.47 7.79
N THR A 86 -2.46 -22.64 8.18
CA THR A 86 -3.83 -22.71 7.68
C THR A 86 -3.94 -22.38 6.17
N GLY A 87 -3.00 -21.59 5.64
CA GLY A 87 -2.85 -21.33 4.21
C GLY A 87 -3.62 -20.11 3.70
N LYS A 88 -4.75 -20.32 3.00
CA LYS A 88 -5.49 -19.23 2.34
C LYS A 88 -6.56 -18.63 3.26
N PRO A 89 -6.78 -17.30 3.24
CA PRO A 89 -7.88 -16.69 3.98
C PRO A 89 -9.22 -17.17 3.41
N TYR A 90 -10.23 -17.31 4.26
CA TYR A 90 -11.59 -17.67 3.83
C TYR A 90 -12.44 -16.46 3.44
N GLY A 91 -11.96 -15.25 3.76
CA GLY A 91 -12.68 -14.01 3.49
C GLY A 91 -11.79 -12.79 3.64
N GLY A 92 -12.38 -11.62 3.41
CA GLY A 92 -11.67 -10.35 3.45
C GLY A 92 -12.43 -9.25 2.73
N SER A 93 -11.77 -8.10 2.59
CA SER A 93 -12.27 -6.94 1.86
C SER A 93 -11.25 -6.52 0.81
N PRO A 94 -11.70 -5.93 -0.32
CA PRO A 94 -10.77 -5.30 -1.26
C PRO A 94 -10.02 -4.14 -0.61
N ALA A 95 -8.92 -3.72 -1.24
CA ALA A 95 -8.19 -2.54 -0.84
C ALA A 95 -9.03 -1.28 -1.06
N VAL A 96 -9.13 -0.45 -0.03
CA VAL A 96 -9.81 0.85 -0.08
C VAL A 96 -8.85 1.95 0.39
N THR A 97 -8.88 3.08 -0.31
CA THR A 97 -8.09 4.26 0.08
C THR A 97 -8.58 4.81 1.40
N ILE A 98 -7.66 5.05 2.35
CA ILE A 98 -7.97 5.72 3.61
C ILE A 98 -7.99 7.23 3.35
N PRO A 99 -9.09 7.94 3.61
CA PRO A 99 -9.12 9.40 3.52
C PRO A 99 -8.11 10.02 4.49
N ASP A 100 -7.43 11.10 4.06
CA ASP A 100 -6.37 11.74 4.85
C ASP A 100 -6.80 12.09 6.28
N GLY A 101 -8.01 12.66 6.44
CA GLY A 101 -8.57 13.00 7.76
C GLY A 101 -8.88 11.80 8.67
N LYS A 102 -8.75 10.58 8.18
CA LYS A 102 -8.91 9.34 8.96
C LYS A 102 -7.58 8.66 9.27
N LEU A 103 -6.47 9.00 8.60
CA LEU A 103 -5.19 8.33 8.75
C LEU A 103 -4.71 8.26 10.21
N ARG A 104 -4.82 9.36 10.95
CA ARG A 104 -4.44 9.43 12.39
C ARG A 104 -5.28 8.53 13.30
N LYS A 105 -6.46 8.08 12.87
CA LYS A 105 -7.32 7.16 13.62
C LYS A 105 -6.83 5.70 13.53
N HIS A 106 -5.95 5.39 12.57
CA HIS A 106 -5.40 4.07 12.41
C HIS A 106 -4.13 3.93 13.27
N GLN A 107 -4.26 3.23 14.40
CA GLN A 107 -3.14 3.03 15.34
C GLN A 107 -1.91 2.34 14.72
N CYS A 108 -2.11 1.50 13.71
CA CYS A 108 -1.01 0.87 12.98
C CYS A 108 -0.12 1.91 12.29
N LEU A 109 -0.74 2.85 11.58
CA LEU A 109 -0.06 3.96 10.91
C LEU A 109 0.59 4.89 11.93
N ALA A 110 -0.14 5.24 13.00
CA ALA A 110 0.38 6.12 14.04
C ALA A 110 1.64 5.56 14.74
N LYS A 111 1.77 4.22 14.83
CA LYS A 111 2.94 3.56 15.44
C LYS A 111 4.14 3.44 14.52
N PHE A 112 3.92 3.16 13.23
CA PHE A 112 5.00 2.71 12.34
C PHE A 112 5.24 3.59 11.11
N VAL A 113 4.37 4.57 10.86
CA VAL A 113 4.41 5.38 9.64
C VAL A 113 4.43 6.87 10.02
N PRO A 114 5.58 7.39 10.47
CA PRO A 114 5.67 8.71 11.08
C PRO A 114 5.33 9.85 10.12
N ASP A 115 5.48 9.65 8.82
CA ASP A 115 5.21 10.66 7.80
C ASP A 115 3.70 10.88 7.55
N VAL A 116 2.84 10.05 8.15
CA VAL A 116 1.37 10.14 8.09
C VAL A 116 0.78 11.06 9.15
N LEU A 117 1.54 11.32 10.22
CA LEU A 117 1.09 12.13 11.36
C LEU A 117 1.37 13.61 11.14
#